data_AF-A0A7S0FHD8-F1
#
_entry.id   AF-A0A7S0FHD8-F1
#
_cell.length_a   1.000
_cell.length_b   1.000
_cell.length_c   1.000
_cell.angle_alpha   90.00
_cell.angle_beta   90.00
_cell.angle_gamma   90.00
#
_symmetry.space_group_name_H-M   'P 1'
#
loop_
_entity.id
_entity.type
_entity.pdbx_description
1 polymer ?
#
loop_
_entity_poly.entity_id
_entity_poly.type
_entity_poly.pdbx_seq_one_letter_code
_entity_poly.pdbx_strand_id
1 'polypeptide(L)'
;PLYSEMFYRLLMPQLVVDEGTGEERAIMTVPTKGDAKMMCMSVDDLGPAVANIFDSYQVFAGREIGLVTDFVTISEVAETITEVFYEETDADGTVRKGKLEKKEVSVDA
;
A
#
# COMPACT_ATOMS: atom_id res chain seq x y z
N PRO A 1 15.92 8.76 -5.35
CA PRO A 1 15.10 7.97 -4.40
C PRO A 1 14.22 7.01 -5.20
N LEU A 2 14.28 5.70 -4.92
CA LEU A 2 13.40 4.73 -5.59
C LEU A 2 11.94 5.13 -5.34
N TYR A 3 11.14 5.27 -6.40
CA TYR A 3 9.71 5.60 -6.32
C TYR A 3 8.93 4.68 -5.34
N SER A 4 9.41 3.45 -5.14
CA SER A 4 8.86 2.49 -4.18
C SER A 4 8.95 2.95 -2.72
N GLU A 5 10.06 3.55 -2.27
CA GLU A 5 10.20 3.99 -0.86
C GLU A 5 9.23 5.13 -0.53
N MET A 6 9.06 6.08 -1.47
CA MET A 6 8.08 7.16 -1.31
C MET A 6 6.66 6.62 -1.30
N PHE A 7 6.36 5.65 -2.16
CA PHE A 7 5.05 5.00 -2.20
C PHE A 7 4.71 4.30 -0.88
N TYR A 8 5.62 3.50 -0.33
CA TYR A 8 5.41 2.85 0.98
C TYR A 8 5.24 3.86 2.12
N ARG A 9 6.00 4.96 2.11
CA ARG A 9 5.84 6.02 3.11
C ARG A 9 4.48 6.71 3.04
N LEU A 10 3.92 6.88 1.84
CA LEU A 10 2.60 7.48 1.64
C LEU A 10 1.46 6.52 2.02
N LEU A 11 1.68 5.21 1.85
CA LEU A 11 0.72 4.17 2.25
C LEU A 11 0.63 3.93 3.76
N MET A 12 1.69 4.20 4.53
CA MET A 12 1.65 3.98 5.98
C MET A 12 0.81 5.07 6.67
N PRO A 13 -0.31 4.72 7.34
CA PRO A 13 -1.03 5.68 8.16
C PRO A 13 -0.15 6.20 9.29
N GLN A 14 -0.22 7.50 9.56
CA GLN A 14 0.42 8.12 10.71
C GLN A 14 -0.60 8.28 11.83
N LEU A 15 -0.25 7.82 13.03
CA LEU A 15 -1.04 8.06 14.23
C LEU A 15 -0.80 9.50 14.69
N VAL A 16 -1.87 10.28 14.73
CA VAL A 16 -1.88 11.66 15.22
C VAL A 16 -2.78 11.73 16.43
N VAL A 17 -2.24 12.25 17.53
CA VAL A 17 -2.99 12.50 18.77
C VAL A 17 -3.50 13.93 18.71
N ASP A 18 -4.81 14.11 18.83
CA ASP A 18 -5.41 15.44 18.97
C ASP A 18 -5.06 16.01 20.37
N GLU A 19 -4.26 17.09 20.41
CA GLU A 19 -3.80 17.71 21.65
C GLU A 19 -4.95 18.29 22.51
N GLY A 20 -6.12 18.54 21.92
CA GLY A 20 -7.30 19.07 22.62
C GLY A 20 -8.21 17.99 23.20
N THR A 21 -8.34 16.85 22.52
CA THR A 21 -9.29 15.78 22.91
C THR A 21 -8.61 14.51 23.42
N GLY A 22 -7.31 14.34 23.18
CA GLY A 22 -6.57 13.11 23.47
C GLY A 22 -6.96 11.93 22.57
N GLU A 23 -7.74 12.18 21.52
CA GLU A 23 -8.19 11.15 20.58
C GLU A 23 -7.08 10.82 19.57
N GLU A 24 -6.81 9.53 19.37
CA GLU A 24 -5.88 9.03 18.35
C GLU A 24 -6.60 8.86 17.01
N ARG A 25 -6.01 9.41 15.95
CA ARG A 25 -6.51 9.26 14.57
C ARG A 25 -5.41 8.75 13.65
N ALA A 26 -5.75 7.77 12.83
CA ALA A 26 -4.88 7.30 11.76
C ALA A 26 -5.10 8.17 10.52
N ILE A 27 -4.05 8.84 10.05
CA ILE A 27 -4.09 9.72 8.89
C ILE A 27 -3.23 9.14 7.77
N MET A 28 -3.82 8.93 6.60
CA MET A 28 -3.07 8.55 5.41
C MET A 28 -2.88 9.75 4.47
N THR A 29 -1.66 9.93 3.96
CA THR A 29 -1.32 11.05 3.08
C THR A 29 -1.51 10.65 1.63
N VAL A 30 -2.40 11.36 0.91
CA VAL A 30 -2.71 11.08 -0.49
C VAL A 30 -2.25 12.25 -1.38
N PRO A 31 -1.40 12.00 -2.39
CA PRO A 31 -0.95 13.04 -3.31
C PRO A 31 -2.08 13.49 -4.24
N THR A 32 -2.31 14.80 -4.33
CA THR A 32 -3.31 15.40 -5.25
C THR A 32 -2.77 15.68 -6.65
N LYS A 33 -1.44 15.69 -6.79
CA LYS A 33 -0.70 15.86 -8.04
C LYS A 33 0.44 14.86 -8.06
N GLY A 34 0.79 14.36 -9.25
CA GLY A 34 1.83 13.35 -9.38
C GLY A 34 1.46 11.98 -8.80
N ASP A 35 0.16 11.66 -8.71
CA ASP A 35 -0.34 10.35 -8.28
C ASP A 35 -0.07 9.29 -9.38
N ALA A 36 1.18 8.83 -9.42
CA ALA A 36 1.65 7.89 -10.41
C ALA A 36 1.13 6.48 -10.13
N LYS A 37 0.77 5.76 -11.22
CA LYS A 37 0.45 4.33 -11.13
C LYS A 37 1.71 3.53 -10.81
N MET A 38 1.60 2.68 -9.81
CA MET A 38 2.63 1.72 -9.41
C MET A 38 2.26 0.33 -9.88
N MET A 39 3.27 -0.39 -10.36
CA MET A 39 3.15 -1.81 -10.69
C MET A 39 3.16 -2.64 -9.41
N CYS A 40 2.11 -3.43 -9.21
CA CYS A 40 1.95 -4.29 -8.04
C CYS A 40 1.65 -5.73 -8.44
N MET A 41 1.99 -6.64 -7.53
CA MET A 41 1.64 -8.06 -7.60
C MET A 41 1.32 -8.54 -6.19
N SER A 42 0.24 -9.32 -6.04
CA SER A 42 -0.05 -10.01 -4.78
C SER A 42 0.98 -11.10 -4.52
N VAL A 43 1.33 -11.30 -3.24
CA VAL A 43 2.20 -12.41 -2.83
C VAL A 43 1.57 -13.75 -3.17
N ASP A 44 0.24 -13.85 -3.12
CA ASP A 44 -0.49 -15.08 -3.44
C ASP A 44 -0.37 -15.46 -4.92
N ASP A 45 -0.22 -14.46 -5.81
CA ASP A 45 -0.07 -14.66 -7.26
C ASP A 45 1.38 -14.98 -7.65
N LEU A 46 2.35 -14.63 -6.80
CA LEU A 46 3.77 -14.85 -7.08
C LEU A 46 4.10 -16.34 -7.18
N GLY A 47 3.56 -17.16 -6.27
CA GLY A 47 3.82 -18.60 -6.23
C GLY A 47 3.45 -19.30 -7.56
N PRO A 48 2.20 -19.20 -8.03
CA PRO A 48 1.78 -19.72 -9.32
C PRO A 48 2.57 -19.15 -10.50
N ALA A 49 2.87 -17.85 -10.50
CA ALA A 49 3.65 -17.22 -11.58
C ALA A 49 5.06 -17.80 -11.69
N VAL A 50 5.74 -17.96 -10.55
CA VAL A 50 7.09 -18.52 -10.47
C VAL A 50 7.10 -20.01 -10.84
N ALA A 51 6.11 -20.79 -10.41
CA ALA A 51 5.98 -22.19 -10.79
C ALA A 51 5.89 -22.36 -12.32
N ASN A 52 5.07 -21.54 -12.99
CA ASN A 52 4.95 -21.56 -14.45
C ASN A 52 6.27 -21.20 -15.17
N ILE A 53 7.05 -20.27 -14.62
CA ILE A 53 8.36 -19.90 -15.16
C ILE A 53 9.34 -21.09 -15.06
N PHE A 54 9.34 -21.79 -13.93
CA PHE A 54 10.19 -22.97 -13.75
C PHE A 54 9.81 -24.12 -14.68
N ASP A 55 8.51 -24.38 -14.87
CA ASP A 55 8.01 -25.41 -15.78
C ASP A 55 8.41 -25.14 -17.24
N SER A 56 8.55 -23.87 -17.60
CA SER A 56 8.95 -23.42 -18.94
C SER A 56 10.37 -22.85 -18.97
N TYR A 57 11.30 -23.42 -18.20
CA TYR A 57 12.68 -22.92 -18.05
C TYR A 57 13.35 -22.56 -19.39
N GLN A 58 13.21 -23.41 -20.40
CA GLN A 58 13.85 -23.18 -21.71
C GLN A 58 13.39 -21.89 -22.41
N VAL A 59 12.18 -21.41 -22.10
CA VAL A 59 11.61 -20.19 -22.65
C VAL A 59 12.12 -18.96 -21.89
N PHE A 60 12.32 -19.09 -20.59
CA PHE A 60 12.52 -17.98 -19.67
C PHE A 60 13.96 -17.82 -19.16
N ALA A 61 14.80 -18.85 -19.32
CA ALA A 61 16.20 -18.83 -18.89
C ALA A 61 16.97 -17.64 -19.49
N GLY A 62 17.68 -16.90 -18.64
CA GLY A 62 18.50 -15.76 -19.04
C GLY A 62 17.71 -14.50 -19.43
N ARG A 63 16.39 -14.47 -19.18
CA ARG A 63 15.54 -13.31 -19.45
C ARG A 63 15.18 -12.58 -18.16
N GLU A 64 15.08 -11.26 -18.26
CA GLU A 64 14.43 -10.44 -17.24
C GLU A 64 12.92 -10.47 -17.48
N ILE A 65 12.15 -10.77 -16.43
CA ILE A 65 10.69 -10.93 -16.51
C ILE A 65 10.06 -10.01 -15.47
N GLY A 66 9.27 -9.04 -15.93
CA GLY A 66 8.44 -8.23 -15.06
C GLY A 66 7.19 -9.00 -14.65
N LEU A 67 6.97 -9.17 -13.35
CA LEU A 67 5.77 -9.79 -12.80
C LEU A 67 4.88 -8.69 -12.22
N VAL A 68 3.76 -8.44 -12.90
CA VAL A 68 2.81 -7.38 -12.55
C VAL A 68 1.40 -7.91 -12.79
N THR A 69 0.53 -7.80 -11.79
CA THR A 69 -0.90 -8.12 -11.93
C THR A 69 -1.73 -6.85 -12.05
N ASP A 70 -1.33 -5.78 -11.35
CA ASP A 70 -2.13 -4.58 -11.20
C ASP A 70 -1.31 -3.30 -11.29
N PHE A 71 -2.02 -2.21 -11.63
CA PHE A 71 -1.48 -0.85 -11.69
C PHE A 71 -2.33 0.06 -10.82
N VAL A 72 -1.85 0.37 -9.62
CA VAL A 72 -2.62 1.12 -8.62
C VAL A 72 -1.96 2.46 -8.28
N THR A 73 -2.77 3.49 -8.07
CA THR A 73 -2.32 4.78 -7.51
C THR A 73 -2.46 4.81 -5.99
N ILE A 74 -1.83 5.78 -5.32
CA ILE A 74 -2.00 5.93 -3.86
C ILE A 74 -3.45 6.26 -3.54
N SER A 75 -4.14 7.02 -4.39
CA SER A 75 -5.56 7.35 -4.20
C SER A 75 -6.45 6.11 -4.29
N GLU A 76 -6.24 5.24 -5.28
CA GLU A 76 -7.00 3.98 -5.44
C GLU A 76 -6.80 3.06 -4.21
N VAL A 77 -5.56 2.98 -3.70
CA VAL A 77 -5.27 2.21 -2.48
C VAL A 77 -5.87 2.87 -1.24
N ALA A 78 -5.87 4.20 -1.15
CA ALA A 78 -6.48 4.94 -0.04
C ALA A 78 -7.97 4.65 0.09
N GLU A 79 -8.69 4.67 -1.03
CA GLU A 79 -10.12 4.36 -1.07
C GLU A 79 -10.36 2.94 -0.56
N THR A 80 -9.58 1.98 -1.06
CA THR A 80 -9.66 0.57 -0.64
C THR A 80 -9.39 0.38 0.86
N ILE A 81 -8.33 1.02 1.40
CA ILE A 81 -8.01 0.92 2.84
C ILE A 81 -9.04 1.65 3.68
N THR A 82 -9.57 2.80 3.23
CA THR A 82 -10.59 3.54 4.00
C THR A 82 -11.90 2.75 4.10
N GLU A 83 -12.23 1.94 3.09
CA GLU A 83 -13.38 1.03 3.10
C GLU A 83 -13.18 -0.17 4.05
N VAL A 84 -11.93 -0.61 4.25
CA VAL A 84 -11.58 -1.71 5.14
C VAL A 84 -11.16 -1.14 6.50
N PHE A 85 -12.06 -1.17 7.48
CA PHE A 85 -11.78 -0.72 8.85
C PHE A 85 -10.40 -1.16 9.34
N TYR A 86 -9.62 -0.21 9.89
CA TYR A 86 -8.38 -0.55 10.56
C TYR A 86 -8.71 -1.24 11.88
N GLU A 87 -8.47 -2.55 11.94
CA GLU A 87 -8.55 -3.35 13.16
C GLU A 87 -7.13 -3.55 13.70
N GLU A 88 -6.78 -2.80 14.74
CA GLU A 88 -5.53 -3.01 15.46
C GLU A 88 -5.78 -3.96 16.62
N THR A 89 -4.98 -5.02 16.73
CA THR A 89 -5.03 -5.92 17.88
C THR A 89 -3.87 -5.59 18.79
N ASP A 90 -4.18 -5.05 19.97
CA ASP A 90 -3.18 -4.77 21.00
C ASP A 90 -2.48 -6.08 21.44
N ALA A 91 -1.30 -5.97 22.07
CA ALA A 91 -0.56 -7.12 22.61
C ALA A 91 -1.38 -7.97 23.60
N ASP A 92 -2.41 -7.38 24.21
CA ASP A 92 -3.35 -8.04 25.12
C ASP A 92 -4.56 -8.68 24.39
N GLY A 93 -4.58 -8.68 23.06
CA GLY A 93 -5.64 -9.28 22.24
C GLY A 93 -6.90 -8.41 22.09
N THR A 94 -6.86 -7.15 22.50
CA THR A 94 -7.99 -6.22 22.36
C THR A 94 -8.02 -5.65 20.94
N VAL A 95 -9.15 -5.83 20.24
CA VAL A 95 -9.35 -5.28 18.89
C VAL A 95 -9.89 -3.86 18.99
N ARG A 96 -9.12 -2.88 18.52
CA ARG A 96 -9.54 -1.50 18.35
C ARG A 96 -9.91 -1.25 16.89
N LYS A 97 -11.11 -0.73 16.66
CA LYS A 97 -11.56 -0.31 15.34
C LYS A 97 -11.35 1.20 15.21
N GLY A 98 -10.41 1.61 14.37
CA GLY A 98 -10.14 3.00 14.04
C GLY A 98 -10.79 3.41 12.72
N LYS A 99 -11.21 4.67 12.61
CA LYS A 99 -11.59 5.27 11.33
C LYS A 99 -10.35 5.91 10.71
N LEU A 100 -10.00 5.50 9.49
CA LEU A 100 -8.91 6.13 8.74
C LEU A 100 -9.40 7.49 8.18
N GLU A 101 -8.60 8.53 8.36
CA GLU A 101 -8.86 9.85 7.77
C GLU A 101 -7.87 10.13 6.63
N LYS A 102 -8.40 10.56 5.48
CA LYS A 102 -7.60 10.95 4.32
C LYS A 102 -7.10 12.39 4.48
N LYS A 103 -5.80 12.61 4.31
CA LYS A 103 -5.21 13.95 4.21
C LYS A 103 -4.59 14.16 2.84
N GLU A 104 -5.16 15.10 2.09
CA GLU A 104 -4.69 15.46 0.76
C GLU A 104 -3.52 16.44 0.82
N VAL A 105 -2.47 16.18 0.04
CA VAL A 105 -1.26 17.01 0.01
C VAL A 105 -0.81 17.22 -1.43
N SER A 106 -0.35 18.44 -1.76
CA SER A 106 0.35 18.70 -3.02
C SER A 106 1.82 18.29 -2.86
N VAL A 107 2.22 17.21 -3.52
CA VAL A 107 3.63 16.83 -3.59
C VAL A 107 4.19 17.48 -4.86
N ASP A 108 5.05 18.49 -4.69
CA ASP A 108 5.84 19.01 -5.80
C ASP A 108 6.90 17.94 -6.16
N ALA A 109 6.89 17.52 -7.42
CA ALA A 109 7.73 16.44 -7.95
C ALA A 109 9.19 16.84 -8.16
#